data_AF-A0A3M2I247-F1
#
_entry.id   AF-A0A3M2I247-F1
#
_cell.length_a   1.000
_cell.length_b   1.000
_cell.length_c   1.000
_cell.angle_alpha   90.00
_cell.angle_beta   90.00
_cell.angle_gamma   90.00
#
_symmetry.space_group_name_H-M   'P 1'
#
loop_
_entity.id
_entity.type
_entity.pdbx_description
1 polymer ?
#
loop_
_entity_poly.entity_id
_entity_poly.type
_entity_poly.pdbx_seq_one_letter_code
_entity_poly.pdbx_strand_id
1 'polypeptide(L)' 'MIALRRIEEVKSGSITIKLPPDFLAKKVEIIILPFDDFKDRKQKLLDLLLEAPTLTEEEVQEYRRVREWITQWNIKEF' A
#
# COMPACT_ATOMS: atom_id res chain seq x y z
N MET A 1 6.08 -16.55 25.94
CA MET A 1 4.78 -16.23 25.33
C MET A 1 4.83 -16.75 23.90
N ILE A 2 3.96 -17.69 23.53
CA ILE A 2 3.89 -18.23 22.16
C ILE A 2 2.70 -17.56 21.49
N ALA A 3 2.95 -16.78 20.44
CA ALA A 3 1.91 -16.11 19.67
C ALA A 3 1.62 -16.90 18.40
N LEU A 4 0.36 -17.33 18.23
CA LEU A 4 -0.09 -17.98 17.01
C LEU A 4 -0.61 -16.91 16.03
N ARG A 5 0.11 -16.66 14.93
CA ARG A 5 -0.37 -15.80 13.85
C ARG A 5 -0.97 -16.66 12.75
N ARG A 6 -2.26 -16.50 12.49
CA ARG A 6 -2.98 -17.21 11.42
C ARG A 6 -3.90 -16.25 10.69
N ILE A 7 -3.97 -16.39 9.37
CA ILE A 7 -4.95 -15.70 8.53
C ILE A 7 -6.10 -16.67 8.35
N GLU A 8 -7.30 -16.27 8.79
CA GLU A 8 -8.52 -17.07 8.70
C GLU A 8 -9.55 -16.29 7.89
N GLU A 9 -10.28 -16.99 7.03
CA GLU A 9 -11.39 -16.40 6.28
C GLU A 9 -12.60 -16.25 7.21
N VAL A 10 -13.16 -15.04 7.29
CA VAL A 10 -14.35 -14.78 8.10
C VAL A 10 -15.57 -15.33 7.37
N LYS A 11 -16.21 -16.36 7.93
CA LYS A 11 -17.46 -16.93 7.39
C LYS A 11 -18.63 -16.56 8.28
N SER A 12 -19.65 -15.95 7.69
CA SER A 12 -20.88 -15.52 8.38
C SER A 12 -20.63 -14.61 9.60
N GLY A 13 -19.60 -13.77 9.54
CA GLY A 13 -19.23 -12.87 10.65
C GLY A 13 -18.60 -13.56 11.86
N SER A 14 -18.21 -14.83 11.74
CA SER A 14 -17.62 -15.63 12.82
C SER A 14 -16.26 -16.20 12.43
N ILE A 15 -15.40 -16.42 13.43
CA ILE A 15 -14.09 -17.08 13.28
C ILE A 15 -14.02 -18.22 14.29
N THR A 16 -13.73 -19.44 13.83
CA THR A 16 -13.57 -20.62 14.69
C THR A 16 -12.09 -21.00 14.78
N ILE A 17 -11.48 -20.79 15.95
CA ILE A 17 -10.07 -21.11 16.19
C ILE A 17 -9.99 -22.45 16.95
N LYS A 18 -9.26 -23.42 16.38
CA LYS A 18 -8.93 -24.68 17.08
C LYS A 18 -7.60 -24.52 17.79
N LEU A 19 -7.61 -24.56 19.12
CA LEU A 19 -6.40 -24.59 19.93
C LEU A 19 -5.75 -25.98 19.85
N PRO A 20 -4.41 -26.07 19.88
CA PRO A 20 -3.73 -27.35 19.87
C PRO A 20 -3.97 -28.11 21.19
N PRO A 21 -3.91 -29.45 21.18
CA PRO A 21 -4.30 -30.29 22.32
C PRO A 21 -3.43 -30.10 23.56
N ASP A 22 -2.23 -29.56 23.40
CA ASP A 22 -1.24 -29.24 24.43
C ASP A 22 -1.35 -27.80 24.96
N PHE A 23 -2.40 -27.05 24.59
CA PHE A 23 -2.60 -25.69 25.07
C PHE A 23 -3.09 -25.67 26.53
N LEU A 24 -2.18 -25.41 27.47
CA LEU A 24 -2.45 -25.48 28.93
C LEU A 24 -3.01 -24.20 29.55
N ALA A 25 -3.01 -23.07 28.83
CA ALA A 25 -3.40 -21.78 29.40
C ALA A 25 -4.93 -21.61 29.45
N LYS A 26 -5.44 -21.01 30.55
CA LYS A 26 -6.88 -20.78 30.76
C LYS A 26 -7.41 -19.49 30.14
N LYS A 27 -6.52 -18.60 29.69
CA LYS A 27 -6.85 -17.31 29.09
C LYS A 27 -6.05 -17.13 27.80
N VAL A 28 -6.69 -16.55 26.80
CA VAL A 28 -6.10 -16.22 25.51
C VAL A 28 -6.36 -14.76 25.19
N GLU A 29 -5.37 -14.10 24.62
CA GLU A 29 -5.51 -12.78 24.02
C GLU A 29 -5.59 -12.96 22.51
N ILE A 30 -6.56 -12.32 21.87
CA ILE A 30 -6.80 -12.43 20.43
C ILE A 30 -6.73 -11.02 19.83
N ILE A 31 -5.90 -10.86 18.82
CA ILE A 31 -5.79 -9.62 18.04
C ILE A 31 -6.40 -9.88 16.67
N ILE A 32 -7.47 -9.15 16.33
CA ILE A 32 -8.15 -9.23 15.03
C ILE A 32 -7.74 -8.03 14.21
N LEU A 33 -7.14 -8.27 13.05
CA LEU A 33 -6.78 -7.23 12.09
C LEU A 33 -7.50 -7.55 10.78
N PRO A 34 -8.19 -6.57 10.15
CA PRO A 34 -8.72 -6.77 8.82
C PRO A 34 -7.56 -7.07 7.87
N PHE A 35 -7.73 -8.11 7.04
CA PHE A 35 -6.78 -8.43 5.99
C PHE A 35 -7.33 -7.88 4.67
N ASP A 36 -6.86 -6.69 4.27
CA ASP A 36 -7.19 -6.13 2.96
C ASP A 36 -6.47 -6.96 1.90
N ASP A 37 -7.23 -7.58 1.00
CA ASP A 37 -6.66 -8.31 -0.12
C ASP A 37 -5.88 -7.31 -1.00
N PHE A 38 -4.56 -7.47 -1.09
CA PHE A 38 -3.68 -6.53 -1.81
C PHE A 38 -3.97 -6.45 -3.32
N LYS A 39 -4.89 -7.28 -3.83
CA LYS A 39 -5.37 -7.26 -5.22
C LYS A 39 -5.88 -5.87 -5.62
N ASP A 40 -6.59 -5.17 -4.74
CA ASP A 40 -7.14 -3.84 -5.03
C ASP A 40 -6.07 -2.75 -5.09
N ARG A 41 -4.90 -2.92 -4.46
CA ARG A 41 -3.85 -1.89 -4.50
C ARG A 41 -3.19 -1.80 -5.87
N LYS A 42 -3.04 -2.92 -6.58
CA LYS A 42 -2.50 -2.92 -7.95
C LYS A 42 -3.49 -2.31 -8.92
N GLN A 43 -4.78 -2.62 -8.79
CA GLN A 43 -5.82 -2.04 -9.64
C GLN A 43 -5.94 -0.54 -9.41
N LYS A 44 -5.98 -0.08 -8.15
CA LYS A 44 -5.99 1.36 -7.82
C LYS A 44 -4.76 2.12 -8.35
N LEU A 45 -3.58 1.51 -8.32
CA LEU A 45 -2.38 2.11 -8.89
C LEU A 45 -2.46 2.19 -10.43
N LEU A 46 -2.97 1.14 -11.08
CA LEU A 46 -3.19 1.14 -12.53
C LEU A 46 -4.21 2.21 -12.93
N ASP A 47 -5.31 2.32 -12.20
CA ASP A 47 -6.35 3.31 -12.44
C ASP A 47 -5.78 4.73 -12.27
N LEU A 48 -5.00 4.98 -11.21
CA LEU A 48 -4.28 6.26 -11.01
C LEU A 48 -3.27 6.59 -12.11
N LEU A 49 -2.59 5.59 -12.68
CA LEU A 49 -1.63 5.79 -13.77
C LEU A 49 -2.33 6.06 -15.11
N LEU A 50 -3.53 5.50 -15.30
CA LEU A 50 -4.38 5.77 -16.47
C LEU A 50 -5.10 7.13 -16.35
N GLU A 51 -5.48 7.51 -15.15
CA GLU A 51 -6.06 8.82 -14.81
C GLU A 51 -5.00 9.92 -14.64
N ALA A 52 -3.71 9.57 -14.74
CA ALA A 52 -2.64 10.55 -14.63
C ALA A 52 -2.85 11.63 -15.70
N PRO A 53 -2.91 12.91 -15.30
CA PRO A 53 -3.13 13.99 -16.26
C PRO A 53 -2.01 13.96 -17.29
N THR A 54 -2.37 13.70 -18.54
CA THR A 54 -1.45 13.86 -19.67
C THR A 54 -1.25 15.35 -19.88
N LEU A 55 0.01 15.80 -19.86
CA LEU A 55 0.32 17.19 -20.16
C LEU A 55 -0.19 17.53 -21.56
N THR A 56 -0.92 18.63 -21.67
CA THR A 56 -1.23 19.27 -22.95
C THR A 56 0.04 19.77 -23.61
N GLU A 57 0.03 19.97 -24.93
CA GLU A 57 1.22 20.47 -25.65
C GLU A 57 1.72 21.80 -25.07
N GLU A 58 0.81 22.66 -24.62
CA GLU A 58 1.13 23.94 -23.98
C GLU A 58 1.90 23.74 -22.66
N GLU A 59 1.45 22.82 -21.80
CA GLU A 59 2.12 22.47 -20.54
C GLU A 59 3.48 21.78 -20.79
N VAL A 60 3.61 21.00 -21.87
CA VAL A 60 4.88 20.40 -22.28
C VAL A 60 5.88 21.47 -22.69
N GLN A 61 5.46 22.47 -23.46
CA GLN A 61 6.32 23.59 -23.88
C GLN A 61 6.77 24.44 -22.69
N GLU A 62 5.86 24.70 -21.74
CA GLU A 62 6.18 25.41 -20.51
C GLU A 62 7.19 24.64 -19.64
N TYR A 63 6.97 23.33 -19.46
CA TYR A 63 7.91 22.47 -18.74
C TYR A 63 9.30 22.47 -19.38
N ARG A 64 9.39 22.36 -20.72
CA ARG A 64 10.68 22.40 -21.43
C ARG A 64 11.41 23.71 -21.22
N ARG A 65 10.69 24.84 -21.29
CA ARG A 65 11.25 26.17 -21.06
C ARG A 65 11.83 26.30 -19.65
N VAL A 66 11.08 25.86 -18.63
CA VAL A 66 11.53 25.89 -17.22
C VAL A 66 12.73 24.96 -17.02
N ARG A 67 12.70 23.76 -17.60
CA ARG A 67 13.79 22.80 -17.50
C ARG A 67 15.07 23.31 -18.16
N GLU A 68 14.99 23.90 -19.34
CA GLU A 68 16.13 24.53 -20.03
C GLU A 68 16.71 25.67 -19.20
N TRP A 69 15.85 26.52 -18.63
CA TRP A 69 16.27 27.58 -17.71
C TRP A 69 17.01 27.03 -16.48
N ILE A 70 16.46 26.01 -15.80
CA ILE A 70 17.11 25.38 -14.63
C ILE A 70 18.42 24.68 -15.02
N THR A 71 18.47 24.02 -16.18
CA THR A 71 19.67 23.30 -16.62
C THR A 71 20.80 24.26 -17.00
N GLN A 72 20.46 25.48 -17.43
CA GLN A 72 21.41 26.56 -17.68
C GLN A 72 21.96 27.19 -16.40
N TRP A 73 21.30 26.98 -15.24
CA TRP A 73 21.89 27.28 -13.94
C TRP A 73 22.97 26.23 -13.64
N ASN A 74 24.14 26.41 -14.24
CA ASN A 74 25.35 25.72 -13.83
C ASN A 74 25.55 25.97 -12.32
N ILE A 75 25.66 24.90 -11.54
CA ILE A 75 26.22 24.95 -10.19
C ILE A 75 27.70 25.30 -10.35
N LYS A 76 27.98 26.59 -10.49
CA LYS A 76 29.29 27.19 -10.25
C LYS A 76 29.06 28.32 -9.27
N GLU A 77 29.06 27.98 -8.00
CA GLU A 77 29.59 28.76 -6.88
C GLU A 77 29.25 28.03 -5.58
N PHE A 78 30.17 27.17 -5.12
CA PHE A 78 31.07 27.42 -3.99
C PHE A 78 32.11 26.28 -3.88
#